data_AF-A0A937PLR0-F1
#
_entry.id   AF-A0A937PLR0-F1
#
_cell.length_a   1.000
_cell.length_b   1.000
_cell.length_c   1.000
_cell.angle_alpha   90.00
_cell.angle_beta   90.00
_cell.angle_gamma   90.00
#
_symmetry.space_group_name_H-M   'P 1'
#
loop_
_entity.id
_entity.type
_entity.pdbx_description
1 polymer ?
#
loop_
_entity_poly.entity_id
_entity_poly.type
_entity_poly.pdbx_seq_one_letter_code
_entity_poly.pdbx_strand_id
1 'polypeptide(L)' 'MASINVKLNKQIYRLGAIKQAIKAYRDLAQFSLRQDPQYYKVTIDNIDFDFKDILRDEFANYILAVTKDAH' A
#
# COMPACT_ATOMS: atom_id res chain seq x y z
N MET A 1 14.01 10.33 7.55
CA MET A 1 12.74 9.62 7.25
C MET A 1 12.73 9.24 5.79
N ALA A 2 12.34 8.01 5.48
CA ALA A 2 12.31 7.50 4.12
C ALA A 2 10.94 7.68 3.46
N SER A 3 10.93 7.60 2.13
CA SER A 3 9.72 7.54 1.29
C SER A 3 9.79 6.34 0.34
N ILE A 4 8.64 5.72 0.09
CA ILE A 4 8.48 4.56 -0.80
C ILE A 4 7.31 4.79 -1.73
N ASN A 5 7.43 4.32 -2.98
CA ASN A 5 6.35 4.31 -3.94
C ASN A 5 5.98 2.86 -4.31
N VAL A 6 4.72 2.50 -4.10
CA VAL A 6 4.16 1.19 -4.43
C VAL A 6 3.22 1.35 -5.62
N LYS A 7 3.47 0.61 -6.70
CA LYS A 7 2.62 0.57 -7.89
C LYS A 7 1.85 -0.75 -7.93
N LEU A 8 0.52 -0.65 -7.91
CA LEU A 8 -0.39 -1.80 -7.80
C LEU A 8 -1.25 -1.86 -9.06
N ASN A 9 -1.11 -2.92 -9.86
CA ASN A 9 -1.88 -3.09 -11.10
C ASN A 9 -3.37 -3.33 -10.80
N LYS A 10 -4.26 -2.58 -11.45
CA LYS A 10 -5.73 -2.69 -11.26
C LYS A 10 -6.33 -4.03 -11.67
N GLN A 11 -5.61 -4.83 -12.45
CA GLN A 11 -6.01 -6.21 -12.81
C GLN A 11 -5.87 -7.19 -11.63
N ILE A 12 -4.98 -6.89 -10.69
CA ILE A 12 -4.68 -7.75 -9.54
C ILE A 12 -5.30 -7.18 -8.28
N TYR A 13 -5.08 -5.89 -8.02
CA TYR A 13 -5.39 -5.24 -6.75
C TYR A 13 -6.72 -4.48 -6.80
N ARG A 14 -7.44 -4.47 -5.67
CA ARG A 14 -8.72 -3.75 -5.55
C ARG A 14 -8.57 -2.48 -4.71
N LEU A 15 -9.24 -1.40 -5.13
CA LEU A 15 -9.22 -0.12 -4.41
C LEU A 15 -9.68 -0.26 -2.94
N GLY A 16 -10.68 -1.13 -2.69
CA GLY A 16 -11.16 -1.41 -1.34
C GLY A 16 -10.06 -1.99 -0.44
N ALA A 17 -9.33 -3.00 -0.92
CA ALA A 17 -8.22 -3.62 -0.19
C ALA A 17 -7.09 -2.60 0.10
N ILE A 18 -6.78 -1.73 -0.86
CA ILE A 18 -5.78 -0.67 -0.68
C ILE A 18 -6.20 0.31 0.42
N LYS A 19 -7.46 0.76 0.41
CA LYS A 19 -7.98 1.66 1.46
C LYS A 19 -7.98 0.99 2.83
N GLN A 20 -8.29 -0.30 2.90
CA GLN A 20 -8.21 -1.07 4.15
C GLN A 20 -6.77 -1.17 4.65
N ALA A 21 -5.80 -1.46 3.78
CA ALA A 21 -4.38 -1.48 4.14
C ALA A 21 -3.90 -0.11 4.64
N ILE A 22 -4.22 0.97 3.93
CA ILE A 22 -3.88 2.33 4.37
C ILE A 22 -4.43 2.60 5.78
N LYS A 23 -5.66 2.17 6.07
CA LYS A 23 -6.26 2.32 7.40
C LYS A 23 -5.53 1.49 8.46
N ALA A 24 -5.16 0.24 8.14
CA ALA A 24 -4.47 -0.67 9.06
C ALA A 24 -3.05 -0.19 9.43
N TYR A 25 -2.36 0.49 8.50
CA TYR A 25 -0.98 0.93 8.69
C TYR A 25 -0.84 2.43 9.00
N ARG A 26 -1.93 3.19 9.11
CA ARG A 26 -1.94 4.67 9.24
C ARG A 26 -1.12 5.22 10.41
N ASP A 27 -0.96 4.42 11.46
CA ASP A 27 -0.23 4.83 12.68
C ASP A 27 1.28 4.61 12.53
N LEU A 28 1.73 3.91 11.48
CA LEU A 28 3.13 3.59 11.20
C LEU A 28 3.77 4.55 10.19
N ALA A 29 2.97 5.16 9.31
CA ALA A 29 3.46 6.01 8.23
C ALA A 29 2.36 6.92 7.69
N GLN A 30 2.76 7.91 6.89
CA GLN A 30 1.83 8.74 6.14
C GLN A 30 1.59 8.14 4.76
N PHE A 31 0.34 8.11 4.32
CA PHE A 31 -0.04 7.49 3.06
C PHE A 31 -0.74 8.49 2.14
N SER A 32 -0.37 8.47 0.87
CA SER A 32 -1.15 9.12 -0.19
C SER A 32 -1.44 8.13 -1.31
N LEU A 33 -2.64 8.24 -1.89
CA LEU A 33 -3.11 7.36 -2.95
C LEU A 33 -3.46 8.19 -4.18
N ARG A 34 -2.79 7.90 -5.29
CA ARG A 34 -3.15 8.38 -6.62
C ARG A 34 -3.57 7.20 -7.49
N GLN A 35 -4.34 7.49 -8.53
CA GLN A 35 -4.77 6.47 -9.48
C GLN A 35 -4.59 6.98 -10.91
N ASP A 36 -4.12 6.07 -11.74
CA ASP A 36 -3.93 6.23 -13.17
C ASP A 36 -4.78 5.15 -13.87
N PRO A 37 -4.92 5.16 -15.21
CA PRO A 37 -5.76 4.16 -15.90
C PRO A 37 -5.42 2.70 -15.54
N GLN A 38 -4.14 2.36 -15.40
CA GLN A 38 -3.68 0.98 -15.18
C GLN A 38 -3.28 0.66 -13.73
N TYR A 39 -2.98 1.66 -12.91
CA TYR A 39 -2.34 1.46 -11.61
C TYR A 39 -2.99 2.29 -10.50
N TYR A 40 -2.98 1.74 -9.29
CA TYR A 40 -3.01 2.51 -8.06
C TYR A 40 -1.57 2.79 -7.63
N LYS A 41 -1.27 4.04 -7.29
CA LYS A 41 0.05 4.50 -6.84
C LYS A 41 -0.08 4.94 -5.39
N VAL A 42 0.52 4.19 -4.48
CA VAL A 42 0.58 4.53 -3.07
C VAL A 42 1.96 5.09 -2.75
N THR A 43 2.02 6.29 -2.20
CA THR A 43 3.23 6.83 -1.61
C THR A 43 3.14 6.67 -0.10
N ILE A 44 4.19 6.12 0.50
CA ILE A 44 4.32 5.89 1.93
C ILE A 44 5.48 6.76 2.40
N ASP A 45 5.20 7.75 3.24
CA ASP A 45 6.12 8.76 3.75
C ASP A 45 6.26 8.64 5.27
N ASN A 46 7.23 9.34 5.84
CA ASN A 46 7.49 9.36 7.29
C ASN A 46 7.85 7.97 7.85
N ILE A 47 8.57 7.15 7.08
CA ILE A 47 8.96 5.81 7.49
C ILE A 47 10.31 5.86 8.20
N ASP A 48 10.42 5.11 9.30
CA ASP A 48 11.70 4.80 9.92
C ASP A 48 12.57 3.98 8.94
N PHE A 49 13.83 4.38 8.79
CA PHE A 49 14.72 3.85 7.75
C PHE A 49 14.94 2.34 7.90
N ASP A 50 14.99 1.86 9.15
CA ASP A 50 15.21 0.44 9.47
C ASP A 50 14.02 -0.44 9.08
N PHE A 51 12.83 0.15 8.92
CA PHE A 51 11.59 -0.56 8.61
C PHE A 51 11.15 -0.41 7.14
N LYS A 52 11.90 0.35 6.34
CA LYS A 52 11.50 0.75 4.99
C LYS A 52 11.13 -0.45 4.10
N ASP A 53 12.04 -1.40 3.94
CA ASP A 53 11.83 -2.52 3.01
C ASP A 53 10.79 -3.52 3.52
N ILE A 54 10.81 -3.80 4.83
CA ILE A 54 9.82 -4.66 5.49
C ILE A 54 8.42 -4.08 5.32
N LEU A 55 8.24 -2.78 5.58
CA LEU A 55 6.95 -2.12 5.48
C LEU A 55 6.38 -2.18 4.06
N ARG A 56 7.22 -2.02 3.03
CA ARG A 56 6.78 -2.12 1.63
C ARG A 56 6.20 -3.50 1.33
N ASP A 57 6.94 -4.54 1.69
CA ASP A 57 6.61 -5.91 1.31
C ASP A 57 5.40 -6.41 2.11
N GLU A 58 5.35 -6.13 3.41
CA GLU A 58 4.19 -6.46 4.25
C GLU A 58 2.94 -5.69 3.83
N PHE A 59 3.06 -4.41 3.48
CA PHE A 59 1.94 -3.62 2.98
C PHE A 59 1.37 -4.20 1.68
N ALA A 60 2.24 -4.58 0.72
CA ALA A 60 1.80 -5.18 -0.53
C ALA A 60 1.15 -6.57 -0.32
N ASN A 61 1.72 -7.39 0.56
CA ASN A 61 1.19 -8.71 0.92
C ASN A 61 -0.19 -8.60 1.57
N TYR A 62 -0.37 -7.67 2.50
CA TYR A 62 -1.66 -7.42 3.14
C TYR A 62 -2.73 -7.03 2.11
N ILE A 63 -2.42 -6.12 1.18
CA ILE A 63 -3.37 -5.71 0.12
C ILE A 63 -3.75 -6.92 -0.74
N LEU A 64 -2.77 -7.77 -1.09
CA LEU A 64 -3.03 -8.96 -1.90
C LEU A 64 -3.95 -9.95 -1.16
N ALA A 65 -3.72 -10.19 0.13
CA ALA A 65 -4.56 -11.06 0.96
C ALA A 65 -6.00 -10.54 1.01
N VAL A 66 -6.20 -9.27 1.39
CA VAL A 66 -7.53 -8.65 1.44
C VAL A 66 -8.20 -8.60 0.07
N THR A 67 -7.43 -8.52 -1.02
CA THR A 67 -7.98 -8.59 -2.38
C THR A 67 -8.53 -9.99 -2.69
N LYS A 68 -7.86 -11.05 -2.24
CA LYS A 68 -8.31 -12.44 -2.44
C LYS A 68 -9.53 -12.79 -1.60
N ASP A 69 -9.64 -12.23 -0.39
CA ASP A 69 -10.74 -12.52 0.53
C ASP A 69 -12.05 -11.78 0.21
N ALA A 70 -12.02 -10.87 -0.77
CA ALA A 70 -13.20 -10.12 -1.23
C ALA A 70 -14.05 -10.88 -2.28
N HIS A 71 -13.88 -12.20 -2.37
CA HIS A 71 -14.57 -13.11 -3.29
C HIS A 71 -15.63 -13.96 -2.59
#